data_AF-J2VKK7-F1
#
_entry.id   AF-J2VKK7-F1
#
_cell.length_a   1.000
_cell.length_b   1.000
_cell.length_c   1.000
_cell.angle_alpha   90.00
_cell.angle_beta   90.00
_cell.angle_gamma   90.00
#
_symmetry.space_group_name_H-M   'P 1'
#
loop_
_entity.id
_entity.type
_entity.pdbx_description
1 polymer ?
#
loop_
_entity_poly.entity_id
_entity_poly.type
_entity_poly.pdbx_seq_one_letter_code
_entity_poly.pdbx_strand_id
1 'polypeptide(L)'
;MRQSQAESRRQNVAKRSMTKEVKQLSGLIAGLRESLEGIHKQRASAKLSGAEMGLLDERRNNLLLTIAALDDRLSAVQGLIDLGRPHVIRVH
;
A
#
# COMPACT_ATOMS: atom_id res chain seq x y z
N MET A 1 22.90 22.88 22.30
CA MET A 1 21.48 22.95 22.73
C MET A 1 20.49 23.15 21.56
N ARG A 2 20.57 24.22 20.74
CA ARG A 2 19.56 24.49 19.68
C ARG A 2 19.52 23.47 18.52
N GLN A 3 20.67 22.90 18.13
CA GLN A 3 20.76 21.90 17.05
C GLN A 3 20.03 20.60 17.40
N SER A 4 20.20 20.09 18.63
CA SER A 4 19.53 18.88 19.13
C SER A 4 18.00 19.02 19.13
N GLN A 5 17.46 20.19 19.49
CA GLN A 5 16.01 20.43 19.47
C GLN A 5 15.44 20.48 18.05
N ALA A 6 16.19 21.03 17.08
CA ALA A 6 15.78 21.04 15.68
C ALA A 6 15.79 19.63 15.06
N GLU A 7 16.75 18.80 15.44
CA GLU A 7 16.85 17.41 15.00
C GLU A 7 15.72 16.54 15.55
N SER A 8 15.41 16.63 16.85
CA SER A 8 14.25 15.95 17.45
C SER A 8 12.94 16.37 16.79
N ARG A 9 12.78 17.64 16.42
CA ARG A 9 11.59 18.11 15.68
C ARG A 9 11.49 17.48 14.29
N ARG A 10 12.59 17.41 13.54
CA ARG A 10 12.61 16.77 12.21
C ARG A 10 12.28 15.29 12.28
N GLN A 11 12.84 14.56 13.23
CA GLN A 11 12.53 13.14 13.43
C GLN A 11 11.05 12.91 13.78
N ASN A 12 10.47 13.77 14.64
CA ASN A 12 9.04 13.69 14.97
C ASN A 12 8.12 13.96 13.77
N VAL A 13 8.48 14.92 12.92
CA VAL A 13 7.73 15.22 11.68
C VAL A 13 7.83 14.05 10.71
N ALA A 14 9.04 13.50 10.50
CA ALA A 14 9.26 12.35 9.65
C ALA A 14 8.47 11.13 10.13
N LYS A 15 8.50 10.82 11.44
CA LYS A 15 7.75 9.71 12.03
C LYS A 15 6.26 9.87 11.79
N ARG A 16 5.70 11.06 12.05
CA ARG A 16 4.27 11.36 11.80
C ARG A 16 3.90 11.21 10.33
N SER A 17 4.75 11.66 9.42
CA SER A 17 4.53 11.53 7.98
C SER A 17 4.47 10.06 7.57
N MET A 18 5.44 9.26 7.98
CA MET A 18 5.50 7.84 7.64
C MET A 18 4.35 7.05 8.28
N THR A 19 3.95 7.34 9.51
CA THR A 19 2.76 6.71 10.11
C THR A 19 1.48 7.01 9.32
N LYS A 20 1.35 8.20 8.75
CA LYS A 20 0.23 8.52 7.86
C LYS A 20 0.30 7.71 6.56
N GLU A 21 1.48 7.59 5.98
CA GLU A 21 1.69 6.79 4.77
C GLU A 21 1.34 5.31 5.01
N VAL A 22 1.79 4.71 6.12
CA VAL A 22 1.39 3.35 6.55
C VAL A 22 -0.12 3.21 6.57
N LYS A 23 -0.83 4.15 7.22
CA LYS A 23 -2.30 4.11 7.28
C LYS A 23 -2.95 4.21 5.90
N GLN A 24 -2.43 5.04 5.02
CA GLN A 24 -2.93 5.21 3.66
C GLN A 24 -2.70 3.95 2.81
N LEU A 25 -1.49 3.38 2.88
CA LEU A 25 -1.14 2.15 2.18
C LEU A 25 -2.03 0.99 2.66
N SER A 26 -2.20 0.80 3.97
CA SER A 26 -3.07 -0.24 4.52
C SER A 26 -4.52 -0.09 4.05
N GLY A 27 -5.05 1.13 4.02
CA GLY A 27 -6.40 1.40 3.51
C GLY A 27 -6.56 1.12 2.02
N LEU A 28 -5.56 1.52 1.21
CA LEU A 28 -5.55 1.25 -0.22
C LEU A 28 -5.48 -0.26 -0.51
N ILE A 29 -4.60 -0.98 0.18
CA ILE A 29 -4.46 -2.44 0.07
C ILE A 29 -5.78 -3.13 0.42
N ALA A 30 -6.46 -2.69 1.50
CA ALA A 30 -7.77 -3.24 1.87
C ALA A 30 -8.81 -3.06 0.74
N GLY A 31 -8.94 -1.85 0.18
CA GLY A 31 -9.89 -1.61 -0.93
C GLY A 31 -9.55 -2.37 -2.22
N LEU A 32 -8.26 -2.59 -2.50
CA LEU A 32 -7.83 -3.43 -3.63
C LEU A 32 -8.16 -4.91 -3.39
N ARG A 33 -8.03 -5.40 -2.14
CA ARG A 33 -8.43 -6.77 -1.76
C ARG A 33 -9.94 -6.97 -1.88
N GLU A 34 -10.75 -5.98 -1.49
CA GLU A 34 -12.21 -6.01 -1.73
C GLU A 34 -12.54 -6.06 -3.24
N SER A 35 -11.82 -5.27 -4.04
CA SER A 35 -11.98 -5.31 -5.51
C SER A 35 -11.63 -6.68 -6.10
N LEU A 36 -10.58 -7.32 -5.58
CA LEU A 36 -10.18 -8.68 -5.96
C LEU A 36 -11.26 -9.71 -5.60
N GLU A 37 -11.86 -9.61 -4.41
CA GLU A 37 -12.97 -10.46 -3.98
C GLU A 37 -14.19 -10.29 -4.89
N GLY A 38 -14.47 -9.05 -5.32
CA GLY A 38 -15.50 -8.76 -6.32
C GLY A 38 -15.28 -9.51 -7.64
N ILE A 39 -14.03 -9.59 -8.12
CA ILE A 39 -13.69 -10.36 -9.32
C ILE A 39 -13.87 -11.86 -9.08
N HIS A 40 -13.48 -12.38 -7.91
CA HIS A 40 -13.67 -13.80 -7.59
C HIS A 40 -15.17 -14.17 -7.55
N LYS A 41 -16.01 -13.30 -6.99
CA LYS A 41 -17.47 -13.45 -7.00
C LYS A 41 -18.03 -13.44 -8.42
N GLN A 42 -17.60 -12.49 -9.27
CA GLN A 42 -18.03 -12.43 -10.67
C GLN A 42 -17.66 -13.71 -11.43
N ARG A 43 -16.45 -14.22 -11.23
CA ARG A 43 -15.97 -15.46 -11.86
C ARG A 43 -16.77 -16.69 -11.41
N ALA A 44 -17.22 -16.73 -10.16
CA ALA A 44 -17.99 -17.84 -9.61
C ALA A 44 -19.48 -17.82 -10.02
N SER A 45 -20.05 -16.64 -10.28
CA SER A 45 -21.50 -16.48 -10.48
C SER A 45 -21.93 -16.26 -11.93
N ALA A 46 -21.03 -15.81 -12.81
CA ALA A 46 -21.39 -15.42 -14.17
C ALA A 46 -21.12 -16.53 -15.19
N LYS A 47 -22.06 -16.73 -16.12
CA LYS A 47 -21.84 -17.47 -17.38
C LYS A 47 -21.06 -16.58 -18.34
N LEU A 48 -19.77 -16.39 -18.07
CA LEU A 48 -18.89 -15.58 -18.90
C LEU A 48 -18.44 -16.38 -20.13
N SER A 49 -18.35 -15.69 -21.26
CA SER A 49 -17.61 -16.19 -22.41
C SER A 49 -16.12 -16.29 -22.09
N GLY A 50 -15.37 -17.06 -22.89
CA GLY A 50 -13.92 -17.19 -22.71
C GLY A 50 -13.18 -15.85 -22.78
N ALA A 51 -13.63 -14.93 -23.63
CA ALA A 51 -13.04 -13.59 -23.75
C ALA A 51 -13.27 -12.74 -22.49
N GLU A 52 -14.48 -12.77 -21.93
CA GLU A 52 -14.80 -12.04 -20.69
C GLU A 52 -14.05 -12.62 -19.49
N MET A 53 -13.90 -13.94 -19.44
CA MET A 53 -13.08 -14.61 -18.41
C MET A 53 -11.61 -14.18 -18.52
N GLY A 54 -11.06 -14.11 -19.73
CA GLY A 54 -9.69 -13.64 -19.97
C GLY A 54 -9.48 -12.21 -19.49
N LEU A 55 -10.40 -11.29 -19.80
CA LEU A 55 -10.31 -9.91 -19.35
C LEU A 55 -10.38 -9.78 -17.81
N LEU A 56 -11.23 -10.58 -17.16
CA LEU A 56 -11.28 -10.63 -15.69
C LEU A 56 -9.99 -11.19 -15.08
N ASP A 57 -9.40 -12.21 -15.68
CA ASP A 57 -8.15 -12.81 -15.21
C ASP A 57 -6.97 -11.82 -15.37
N GLU A 58 -6.91 -11.04 -16.46
CA GLU A 58 -5.94 -9.96 -16.61
C GLU A 58 -6.12 -8.88 -15.53
N ARG A 59 -7.36 -8.42 -15.32
CA ARG A 59 -7.65 -7.44 -14.27
C ARG A 59 -7.28 -7.96 -12.88
N ARG A 60 -7.58 -9.23 -12.59
CA ARG A 60 -7.20 -9.92 -11.35
C ARG A 60 -5.68 -9.93 -11.17
N ASN A 61 -4.94 -10.28 -12.22
CA ASN A 61 -3.47 -10.35 -12.16
C ASN A 61 -2.86 -8.96 -11.93
N ASN A 62 -3.36 -7.93 -12.61
CA ASN A 62 -2.91 -6.55 -12.40
C ASN A 62 -3.17 -6.07 -10.97
N LEU A 63 -4.33 -6.40 -10.40
CA LEU A 63 -4.62 -6.10 -8.98
C LEU A 63 -3.68 -6.82 -8.03
N LEU A 64 -3.39 -8.11 -8.26
CA LEU A 64 -2.45 -8.88 -7.43
C LEU A 64 -1.05 -8.28 -7.46
N LEU A 65 -0.55 -7.91 -8.64
CA LEU A 65 0.75 -7.26 -8.79
C LEU A 65 0.80 -5.91 -8.06
N THR A 66 -0.28 -5.13 -8.15
CA THR A 66 -0.38 -3.82 -7.48
C THR A 66 -0.41 -3.99 -5.96
N ILE A 67 -1.19 -4.95 -5.46
CA ILE A 67 -1.26 -5.27 -4.03
C ILE A 67 0.12 -5.69 -3.51
N ALA A 68 0.82 -6.58 -4.22
CA ALA A 68 2.16 -7.03 -3.82
C ALA A 68 3.15 -5.85 -3.71
N ALA A 69 3.19 -4.97 -4.71
CA ALA A 69 4.07 -3.79 -4.68
C ALA A 69 3.72 -2.82 -3.53
N LEU A 70 2.44 -2.69 -3.19
CA LEU A 70 1.99 -1.86 -2.06
C LEU A 70 2.29 -2.52 -0.70
N ASP A 71 2.13 -3.84 -0.58
CA ASP A 71 2.49 -4.62 0.62
C ASP A 71 4.01 -4.54 0.88
N ASP A 72 4.84 -4.61 -0.17
CA ASP A 72 6.30 -4.42 -0.07
C ASP A 72 6.64 -3.01 0.43
N ARG A 73 6.01 -1.98 -0.13
CA ARG A 73 6.21 -0.59 0.31
C ARG A 73 5.75 -0.39 1.75
N LEU A 74 4.59 -0.92 2.12
CA LEU A 74 4.05 -0.84 3.48
C LEU A 74 5.05 -1.46 4.47
N SER A 75 5.57 -2.65 4.15
CA SER A 75 6.55 -3.36 4.97
C SER A 75 7.86 -2.56 5.11
N ALA A 76 8.34 -1.96 4.02
CA ALA A 76 9.55 -1.13 4.05
C ALA A 76 9.37 0.13 4.92
N VAL A 77 8.25 0.84 4.78
CA VAL A 77 7.97 2.05 5.57
C VAL A 77 7.78 1.70 7.04
N GLN A 78 7.05 0.63 7.36
CA GLN A 78 6.85 0.16 8.72
C GLN A 78 8.18 -0.25 9.36
N GLY A 79 9.02 -1.02 8.65
CA GLY A 79 10.34 -1.43 9.14
C GLY A 79 11.25 -0.25 9.47
N LEU A 80 11.20 0.84 8.69
CA LEU A 80 11.98 2.04 8.98
C LEU A 80 11.47 2.82 10.20
N ILE A 81 10.16 2.80 10.46
CA ILE A 81 9.58 3.33 11.71
C ILE A 81 10.06 2.50 12.90
N ASP A 82 10.00 1.18 12.79
CA ASP A 82 10.32 0.25 13.89
C ASP A 82 11.82 0.30 14.25
N LEU A 83 12.69 0.51 13.26
CA LEU A 83 14.13 0.71 13.46
C LEU A 83 14.49 2.11 14.01
N GLY A 84 13.50 2.98 14.24
CA GLY A 84 13.75 4.35 14.70
C GLY A 84 14.49 5.21 13.67
N ARG A 85 14.35 4.90 12.37
CA ARG A 85 14.97 5.62 11.25
C ARG A 85 13.93 6.37 10.41
N PRO A 86 13.09 7.24 11.01
CA PRO A 86 12.11 7.97 10.24
C PRO A 86 12.80 9.02 9.37
N HIS A 87 12.41 9.06 8.10
CA HIS A 87 12.90 10.02 7.13
C HIS A 87 11.74 10.57 6.32
N VAL A 88 11.90 11.77 5.76
CA VAL A 88 10.88 12.38 4.92
C VAL A 88 11.02 11.78 3.52
N ILE A 89 10.09 10.91 3.15
CA ILE A 89 9.97 10.44 1.77
C ILE A 89 9.44 11.61 0.94
N ARG A 90 10.30 12.22 0.12
CA ARG A 90 9.86 13.17 -0.92
C ARG A 90 9.35 12.34 -2.09
N VAL A 91 8.04 12.37 -2.29
CA VAL A 91 7.43 11.90 -3.54
C VAL A 91 7.58 13.05 -4.54
N HIS A 92 8.36 12.84 -5.59
CA HIS A 92 8.56 13.78 -6.70
C HIS A 92 7.40 13.69 -7.69
#